data_AF-A0A662A3J9-F1
#
_entry.id   AF-A0A662A3J9-F1
#
_cell.length_a   1.000
_cell.length_b   1.000
_cell.length_c   1.000
_cell.angle_alpha   90.00
_cell.angle_beta   90.00
_cell.angle_gamma   90.00
#
_symmetry.space_group_name_H-M   'P 1'
#
loop_
_entity.id
_entity.type
_entity.pdbx_description
1 polymer ?
#
loop_
_entity_poly.entity_id
_entity_poly.type
_entity_poly.pdbx_seq_one_letter_code
_entity_poly.pdbx_strand_id
1 'polypeptide(L)'
;MGNKTFVEKILGAETGSIVFKKPNIVLTHDNTASIKATFEKMGGVKVADNNQLLVVLDHNAPPTNAKLATQYQLIRDFVKDQGVNKFYDAGNGICHQLMANHAKPGMIIVGSDSHTCTAGAFNALAAGIDRTESAGIWKRGETWFRVPESIKITLKGKLNKGVFAKDISLWIIGMIGSAGANYMSIEYHGEGVKNLTIPQRMTLANLASEMGAKNAVFPADEVLAEYYGKDKIDGIWADEGARYFKEIEINLSDIFPLVAAPHQVDNVKAVSEVQGVTLNEGLIGTCTNGRLEDLQIAAEILDGQKVADGFQLLIAPASKEIYLQAISQGIITKLMKAGANILGSSCGPCLGTGQGIPADGFTVISTANRNFLGRMGNKNAQIYLASPACVAYSAIKGEITDPRGKNFNDKFPYAKEQGSVVEIKQGDNRKLGNVWNYSDINDLNTDQMFAGNLTYNVLSSDAAAIMPHLFKGFDEKFSENVAKGDIIIAGDNFGCGSSREHPAVGLAYAGVKAVIVKSVNRIFYRSAINQGLLLIVNREVVDNYKPGDNVDIDFKNGLIKLNEKEFNIAPLPEKLMQIIEKKGLVNWIKNEN
;
A
#
# COMPACT_ATOMS: atom_id res chain seq x y z
N MET A 1 28.68 -12.52 -7.99
CA MET A 1 27.35 -12.02 -7.61
C MET A 1 26.59 -13.19 -7.02
N GLY A 2 26.04 -13.04 -5.81
CA GLY A 2 25.27 -14.10 -5.16
C GLY A 2 23.93 -14.37 -5.85
N ASN A 3 23.23 -15.41 -5.40
CA ASN A 3 21.88 -15.75 -5.84
C ASN A 3 20.92 -14.60 -5.50
N LYS A 4 20.17 -14.13 -6.50
CA LYS A 4 19.34 -12.91 -6.42
C LYS A 4 17.86 -13.23 -6.22
N THR A 5 17.21 -12.43 -5.40
CA THR A 5 15.75 -12.38 -5.27
C THR A 5 15.10 -11.81 -6.55
N PHE A 6 13.78 -11.94 -6.69
CA PHE A 6 13.02 -11.37 -7.81
C PHE A 6 13.30 -9.87 -7.97
N VAL A 7 13.27 -9.14 -6.86
CA VAL A 7 13.37 -7.68 -6.89
C VAL A 7 14.78 -7.20 -7.27
N GLU A 8 15.81 -7.92 -6.85
CA GLU A 8 17.20 -7.67 -7.25
C GLU A 8 17.41 -7.93 -8.75
N LYS A 9 16.75 -8.97 -9.31
CA LYS A 9 16.82 -9.26 -10.75
C LYS A 9 16.10 -8.22 -11.59
N ILE A 10 14.86 -7.87 -11.25
CA ILE A 10 14.07 -6.92 -12.06
C ILE A 10 14.62 -5.50 -11.98
N LEU A 11 15.17 -5.09 -10.83
CA LEU A 11 15.85 -3.80 -10.68
C LEU A 11 17.32 -3.85 -11.14
N GLY A 12 17.91 -5.04 -11.25
CA GLY A 12 19.27 -5.24 -11.72
C GLY A 12 20.35 -4.70 -10.77
N ALA A 13 20.08 -4.71 -9.47
CA ALA A 13 20.99 -4.21 -8.44
C ALA A 13 20.76 -4.96 -7.10
N GLU A 14 21.74 -4.88 -6.20
CA GLU A 14 21.69 -5.54 -4.88
C GLU A 14 20.76 -4.78 -3.92
N THR A 15 20.21 -5.48 -2.93
CA THR A 15 19.37 -4.90 -1.87
C THR A 15 20.02 -3.67 -1.24
N GLY A 16 19.21 -2.64 -0.96
CA GLY A 16 19.64 -1.35 -0.42
C GLY A 16 20.08 -0.34 -1.49
N SER A 17 20.41 -0.79 -2.70
CA SER A 17 20.78 0.10 -3.80
C SER A 17 19.61 0.99 -4.22
N ILE A 18 19.92 2.22 -4.64
CA ILE A 18 18.94 3.09 -5.31
C ILE A 18 19.25 3.09 -6.80
N VAL A 19 18.25 2.81 -7.63
CA VAL A 19 18.37 2.76 -9.08
C VAL A 19 17.32 3.64 -9.74
N PHE A 20 17.63 4.22 -10.89
CA PHE A 20 16.64 4.87 -11.74
C PHE A 20 16.17 3.89 -12.80
N LYS A 21 14.85 3.74 -12.94
CA LYS A 21 14.22 2.87 -13.94
C LYS A 21 13.05 3.57 -14.60
N LYS A 22 12.83 3.22 -15.86
CA LYS A 22 11.64 3.57 -16.63
C LYS A 22 10.52 2.56 -16.30
N PRO A 23 9.41 2.98 -15.66
CA PRO A 23 8.26 2.10 -15.50
C PRO A 23 7.63 1.74 -16.86
N ASN A 24 7.10 0.54 -17.02
CA ASN A 24 6.31 0.18 -18.19
C ASN A 24 4.90 0.81 -18.15
N ILE A 25 4.33 0.94 -16.94
CA ILE A 25 3.02 1.55 -16.70
C ILE A 25 3.12 2.52 -15.52
N VAL A 26 2.50 3.69 -15.70
CA VAL A 26 2.26 4.71 -14.68
C VAL A 26 0.74 4.87 -14.57
N LEU A 27 0.17 4.18 -13.58
CA LEU A 27 -1.26 4.24 -13.28
C LEU A 27 -1.58 5.55 -12.53
N THR A 28 -2.49 6.34 -13.07
CA THR A 28 -3.14 7.42 -12.31
C THR A 28 -4.64 7.27 -12.38
N HIS A 29 -5.33 7.89 -11.42
CA HIS A 29 -6.79 7.78 -11.34
C HIS A 29 -7.44 9.16 -11.22
N ASP A 30 -8.53 9.32 -10.49
CA ASP A 30 -9.19 10.62 -10.20
C ASP A 30 -8.19 11.73 -9.78
N ASN A 31 -7.07 11.36 -9.14
CA ASN A 31 -6.01 12.29 -8.75
C ASN A 31 -5.17 12.85 -9.92
N THR A 32 -5.40 12.40 -11.16
CA THR A 32 -4.75 12.88 -12.40
C THR A 32 -4.86 14.41 -12.53
N ALA A 33 -6.00 15.00 -12.16
CA ALA A 33 -6.16 16.47 -12.17
C ALA A 33 -5.15 17.18 -11.24
N SER A 34 -4.91 16.61 -10.05
CA SER A 34 -3.93 17.13 -9.09
C SER A 34 -2.49 16.90 -9.54
N ILE A 35 -2.23 15.76 -10.21
CA ILE A 35 -0.91 15.44 -10.76
C ILE A 35 -0.58 16.39 -11.91
N LYS A 36 -1.53 16.67 -12.81
CA LYS A 36 -1.40 17.67 -13.88
C LYS A 36 -0.98 19.02 -13.35
N ALA A 37 -1.64 19.53 -12.31
CA ALA A 37 -1.26 20.81 -11.70
C ALA A 37 0.17 20.80 -11.14
N THR A 38 0.64 19.66 -10.61
CA THR A 38 2.02 19.51 -10.12
C THR A 38 3.02 19.41 -11.26
N PHE A 39 2.67 18.68 -12.31
CA PHE A 39 3.45 18.54 -13.55
C PHE A 39 3.65 19.91 -14.23
N GLU A 40 2.61 20.73 -14.33
CA GLU A 40 2.70 22.11 -14.85
C GLU A 40 3.59 23.00 -13.97
N LYS A 41 3.46 22.88 -12.65
CA LYS A 41 4.36 23.57 -11.71
C LYS A 41 5.82 23.18 -11.92
N MET A 42 6.12 21.95 -12.34
CA MET A 42 7.47 21.49 -12.69
C MET A 42 7.93 21.95 -14.09
N GLY A 43 7.18 22.82 -14.78
CA GLY A 43 7.48 23.21 -16.18
C GLY A 43 7.12 22.11 -17.18
N GLY A 44 6.21 21.20 -16.81
CA GLY A 44 5.66 20.18 -17.69
C GLY A 44 4.67 20.76 -18.68
N VAL A 45 4.85 20.41 -19.96
CA VAL A 45 3.93 20.79 -21.05
C VAL A 45 3.46 19.53 -21.78
N LYS A 46 4.42 18.69 -22.19
CA LYS A 46 4.17 17.38 -22.82
C LYS A 46 4.76 16.28 -21.95
N VAL A 47 3.99 15.20 -21.74
CA VAL A 47 4.49 14.02 -21.03
C VAL A 47 5.65 13.38 -21.82
N ALA A 48 6.65 12.90 -21.11
CA ALA A 48 7.86 12.29 -21.68
C ALA A 48 7.53 11.05 -22.52
N ASP A 49 6.58 10.23 -22.07
CA ASP A 49 6.10 9.06 -22.80
C ASP A 49 4.63 8.76 -22.45
N ASN A 50 3.73 9.07 -23.38
CA ASN A 50 2.29 8.83 -23.19
C ASN A 50 1.94 7.33 -23.19
N ASN A 51 2.80 6.45 -23.71
CA ASN A 51 2.57 5.01 -23.65
C ASN A 51 2.80 4.45 -22.25
N GLN A 52 3.47 5.17 -21.35
CA GLN A 52 3.55 4.75 -19.95
C GLN A 52 2.24 4.97 -19.22
N LEU A 53 1.47 6.00 -19.58
CA LEU A 53 0.29 6.41 -18.81
C LEU A 53 -0.86 5.43 -18.99
N LEU A 54 -1.46 5.03 -17.86
CA LEU A 54 -2.74 4.35 -17.76
C LEU A 54 -3.62 5.22 -16.85
N VAL A 55 -4.69 5.81 -17.37
CA VAL A 55 -5.53 6.75 -16.64
C VAL A 55 -6.92 6.15 -16.46
N VAL A 56 -7.43 6.10 -15.23
CA VAL A 56 -8.72 5.48 -14.91
C VAL A 56 -9.59 6.41 -14.06
N LEU A 57 -10.89 6.51 -14.34
CA LEU A 57 -11.84 7.23 -13.48
C LEU A 57 -12.73 6.22 -12.74
N ASP A 58 -12.52 6.01 -11.44
CA ASP A 58 -13.12 4.89 -10.71
C ASP A 58 -13.54 5.16 -9.26
N HIS A 59 -12.94 6.13 -8.57
CA HIS A 59 -13.22 6.30 -7.13
C HIS A 59 -14.64 6.82 -6.89
N ASN A 60 -15.14 7.64 -7.83
CA ASN A 60 -16.48 8.20 -7.80
C ASN A 60 -17.09 8.17 -9.20
N ALA A 61 -17.33 6.97 -9.71
CA ALA A 61 -17.76 6.76 -11.10
C ALA A 61 -19.17 6.12 -11.13
N PRO A 62 -20.24 6.84 -11.52
CA PRO A 62 -20.26 8.23 -12.00
C PRO A 62 -20.01 9.29 -10.91
N PRO A 63 -19.63 10.54 -11.29
CA PRO A 63 -19.32 11.59 -10.33
C PRO A 63 -20.53 11.97 -9.46
N THR A 64 -20.30 12.14 -8.16
CA THR A 64 -21.34 12.38 -7.15
C THR A 64 -21.77 13.84 -7.02
N ASN A 65 -21.02 14.78 -7.62
CA ASN A 65 -21.32 16.21 -7.60
C ASN A 65 -20.67 16.95 -8.79
N ALA A 66 -21.08 18.21 -9.00
CA ALA A 66 -20.61 19.04 -10.11
C ALA A 66 -19.09 19.30 -10.08
N LYS A 67 -18.50 19.55 -8.91
CA LYS A 67 -17.05 19.78 -8.77
C LYS A 67 -16.24 18.60 -9.29
N LEU A 68 -16.63 17.39 -8.91
CA LEU A 68 -15.98 16.17 -9.37
C LEU A 68 -16.23 15.94 -10.86
N ALA A 69 -17.44 16.20 -11.37
CA ALA A 69 -17.72 16.13 -12.80
C ALA A 69 -16.81 17.07 -13.61
N THR A 70 -16.57 18.30 -13.13
CA THR A 70 -15.59 19.23 -13.72
C THR A 70 -14.17 18.69 -13.66
N GLN A 71 -13.76 18.07 -12.54
CA GLN A 71 -12.43 17.43 -12.45
C GLN A 71 -12.26 16.30 -13.46
N TYR A 72 -13.29 15.48 -13.68
CA TYR A 72 -13.25 14.44 -14.70
C TYR A 72 -13.13 15.03 -16.10
N GLN A 73 -13.79 16.15 -16.39
CA GLN A 73 -13.63 16.83 -17.67
C GLN A 73 -12.18 17.30 -17.88
N LEU A 74 -11.56 17.92 -16.87
CA LEU A 74 -10.15 18.33 -16.94
C LEU A 74 -9.21 17.15 -17.22
N ILE A 75 -9.52 15.97 -16.69
CA ILE A 75 -8.75 14.75 -16.92
C ILE A 75 -8.93 14.25 -18.36
N ARG A 76 -10.17 14.25 -18.89
CA ARG A 76 -10.45 13.89 -20.28
C ARG A 76 -9.71 14.81 -21.25
N ASP A 77 -9.74 16.12 -20.99
CA ASP A 77 -9.04 17.12 -21.80
C ASP A 77 -7.53 16.86 -21.78
N PHE A 78 -6.94 16.63 -20.61
CA PHE A 78 -5.53 16.27 -20.47
C PHE A 78 -5.16 14.99 -21.23
N VAL A 79 -5.94 13.92 -21.06
CA VAL A 79 -5.73 12.64 -21.77
C VAL A 79 -5.71 12.86 -23.28
N LYS A 80 -6.65 13.66 -23.79
CA LYS A 80 -6.74 14.01 -25.20
C LYS A 80 -5.52 14.82 -25.66
N ASP A 81 -5.17 15.86 -24.93
CA ASP A 81 -4.06 16.77 -25.27
C ASP A 81 -2.70 16.07 -25.27
N GLN A 82 -2.50 15.11 -24.36
CA GLN A 82 -1.27 14.32 -24.25
C GLN A 82 -1.27 13.07 -25.14
N GLY A 83 -2.38 12.75 -25.80
CA GLY A 83 -2.53 11.55 -26.64
C GLY A 83 -2.40 10.25 -25.85
N VAL A 84 -2.98 10.16 -24.65
CA VAL A 84 -2.92 8.96 -23.81
C VAL A 84 -3.92 7.93 -24.30
N ASN A 85 -3.42 6.79 -24.82
CA ASN A 85 -4.25 5.75 -25.43
C ASN A 85 -4.89 4.79 -24.41
N LYS A 86 -4.31 4.66 -23.21
CA LYS A 86 -4.82 3.77 -22.15
C LYS A 86 -5.65 4.57 -21.16
N PHE A 87 -6.76 5.12 -21.63
CA PHE A 87 -7.73 5.83 -20.81
C PHE A 87 -9.00 5.00 -20.63
N TYR A 88 -9.45 4.91 -19.39
CA TYR A 88 -10.70 4.27 -19.00
C TYR A 88 -11.57 5.30 -18.27
N ASP A 89 -12.71 5.60 -18.88
CA ASP A 89 -13.64 6.59 -18.37
C ASP A 89 -14.50 6.03 -17.22
N ALA A 90 -15.26 6.91 -16.59
CA ALA A 90 -16.17 6.58 -15.50
C ALA A 90 -17.14 5.48 -15.93
N GLY A 91 -17.16 4.39 -15.16
CA GLY A 91 -18.02 3.22 -15.41
C GLY A 91 -17.32 2.09 -16.16
N ASN A 92 -16.05 2.23 -16.55
CA ASN A 92 -15.28 1.11 -17.11
C ASN A 92 -14.85 0.09 -16.04
N GLY A 93 -14.49 0.54 -14.84
CA GLY A 93 -14.03 -0.33 -13.75
C GLY A 93 -12.98 0.30 -12.86
N ILE A 94 -12.59 -0.45 -11.83
CA ILE A 94 -11.63 -0.04 -10.82
C ILE A 94 -10.21 -0.14 -11.36
N CYS A 95 -9.38 0.84 -11.07
CA CYS A 95 -8.07 1.05 -11.67
C CYS A 95 -7.15 -0.17 -11.60
N HIS A 96 -7.13 -0.90 -10.49
CA HIS A 96 -6.29 -2.11 -10.38
C HIS A 96 -6.80 -3.28 -11.21
N GLN A 97 -8.12 -3.40 -11.38
CA GLN A 97 -8.71 -4.41 -12.26
C GLN A 97 -8.44 -4.07 -13.72
N LEU A 98 -8.53 -2.80 -14.10
CA LEU A 98 -8.23 -2.38 -15.47
C LEU A 98 -6.73 -2.43 -15.78
N MET A 99 -5.88 -2.11 -14.80
CA MET A 99 -4.43 -2.28 -14.87
C MET A 99 -4.03 -3.74 -15.09
N ALA A 100 -4.76 -4.69 -14.50
CA ALA A 100 -4.52 -6.12 -14.67
C ALA A 100 -4.56 -6.55 -16.15
N ASN A 101 -5.41 -5.90 -16.96
CA ASN A 101 -5.52 -6.18 -18.40
C ASN A 101 -4.25 -5.77 -19.18
N HIS A 102 -3.38 -4.96 -18.59
CA HIS A 102 -2.12 -4.48 -19.20
C HIS A 102 -0.87 -5.06 -18.55
N ALA A 103 -0.99 -5.61 -17.34
CA ALA A 103 0.13 -6.20 -16.63
C ALA A 103 0.66 -7.43 -17.40
N LYS A 104 1.98 -7.56 -17.44
CA LYS A 104 2.69 -8.70 -18.04
C LYS A 104 3.92 -9.05 -17.19
N PRO A 105 4.42 -10.30 -17.25
CA PRO A 105 5.64 -10.69 -16.57
C PRO A 105 6.82 -9.78 -16.88
N GLY A 106 7.62 -9.49 -15.84
CA GLY A 106 8.83 -8.66 -15.95
C GLY A 106 8.58 -7.15 -16.07
N MET A 107 7.33 -6.69 -16.03
CA MET A 107 7.04 -5.25 -16.03
C MET A 107 7.36 -4.59 -14.69
N ILE A 108 7.82 -3.34 -14.75
CA ILE A 108 7.83 -2.39 -13.62
C ILE A 108 6.59 -1.51 -13.76
N ILE A 109 5.69 -1.56 -12.78
CA ILE A 109 4.44 -0.82 -12.78
C ILE A 109 4.39 0.06 -11.53
N VAL A 110 4.11 1.34 -11.71
CA VAL A 110 3.90 2.26 -10.60
C VAL A 110 2.55 2.92 -10.71
N GLY A 111 1.99 3.37 -9.60
CA GLY A 111 0.74 4.11 -9.63
C GLY A 111 0.56 5.04 -8.46
N SER A 112 -0.21 6.10 -8.66
CA SER A 112 -0.57 7.07 -7.62
C SER A 112 -1.60 6.53 -6.62
N ASP A 113 -1.63 5.21 -6.41
CA ASP A 113 -2.48 4.45 -5.50
C ASP A 113 -1.66 3.34 -4.81
N SER A 114 -1.93 3.06 -3.54
CA SER A 114 -1.19 2.06 -2.76
C SER A 114 -1.34 0.62 -3.24
N HIS A 115 -2.50 0.28 -3.81
CA HIS A 115 -2.88 -1.09 -4.19
C HIS A 115 -2.44 -1.44 -5.62
N THR A 116 -1.63 -0.60 -6.27
CA THR A 116 -0.94 -0.93 -7.53
C THR A 116 -0.14 -2.25 -7.43
N CYS A 117 0.30 -2.64 -6.23
CA CYS A 117 0.92 -3.94 -5.96
C CYS A 117 0.08 -5.14 -6.40
N THR A 118 -1.24 -4.98 -6.64
CA THR A 118 -2.12 -5.99 -7.25
C THR A 118 -1.52 -6.62 -8.52
N ALA A 119 -0.77 -5.85 -9.33
CA ALA A 119 -0.16 -6.37 -10.56
C ALA A 119 0.97 -7.40 -10.32
N GLY A 120 1.45 -7.58 -9.09
CA GLY A 120 2.41 -8.63 -8.77
C GLY A 120 1.88 -10.05 -8.95
N ALA A 121 0.55 -10.23 -9.03
CA ALA A 121 -0.09 -11.47 -9.47
C ALA A 121 0.32 -11.91 -10.89
N PHE A 122 0.81 -10.98 -11.71
CA PHE A 122 1.22 -11.20 -13.10
C PHE A 122 2.75 -11.22 -13.27
N ASN A 123 3.49 -11.56 -12.20
CA ASN A 123 4.95 -11.59 -12.19
C ASN A 123 5.60 -10.21 -12.52
N ALA A 124 4.98 -9.13 -12.05
CA ALA A 124 5.45 -7.76 -12.25
C ALA A 124 5.92 -7.13 -10.92
N LEU A 125 6.94 -6.28 -10.96
CA LEU A 125 7.24 -5.39 -9.84
C LEU A 125 6.23 -4.25 -9.87
N ALA A 126 5.30 -4.22 -8.92
CA ALA A 126 4.25 -3.21 -8.90
C ALA A 126 4.18 -2.47 -7.57
N ALA A 127 4.21 -1.14 -7.59
CA ALA A 127 4.26 -0.36 -6.36
C ALA A 127 3.50 0.96 -6.41
N GLY A 128 2.85 1.31 -5.29
CA GLY A 128 2.32 2.65 -5.09
C GLY A 128 3.42 3.70 -4.95
N ILE A 129 3.18 4.88 -5.53
CA ILE A 129 4.01 6.08 -5.49
C ILE A 129 3.12 7.30 -5.21
N ASP A 130 3.72 8.45 -4.89
CA ASP A 130 2.93 9.66 -4.66
C ASP A 130 2.61 10.44 -5.95
N ARG A 131 1.79 11.47 -5.81
CA ARG A 131 1.36 12.36 -6.91
C ARG A 131 2.52 13.18 -7.48
N THR A 132 3.46 13.60 -6.64
CA THR A 132 4.64 14.39 -7.03
C THR A 132 5.58 13.55 -7.88
N GLU A 133 5.75 12.28 -7.53
CA GLU A 133 6.56 11.33 -8.31
C GLU A 133 5.90 10.97 -9.63
N SER A 134 4.57 10.80 -9.65
CA SER A 134 3.85 10.62 -10.90
C SER A 134 4.06 11.81 -11.84
N ALA A 135 3.97 13.04 -11.34
CA ALA A 135 4.29 14.24 -12.11
C ALA A 135 5.76 14.30 -12.57
N GLY A 136 6.70 13.88 -11.71
CA GLY A 136 8.11 13.78 -12.07
C GLY A 136 8.37 12.76 -13.17
N ILE A 137 7.72 11.59 -13.12
CA ILE A 137 7.79 10.58 -14.18
C ILE A 137 7.14 11.11 -15.46
N TRP A 138 6.01 11.81 -15.39
CA TRP A 138 5.43 12.44 -16.57
C TRP A 138 6.39 13.42 -17.24
N LYS A 139 7.27 14.08 -16.48
CA LYS A 139 8.27 15.00 -17.04
C LYS A 139 9.53 14.29 -17.55
N ARG A 140 10.00 13.22 -16.90
CA ARG A 140 11.31 12.59 -17.18
C ARG A 140 11.26 11.19 -17.79
N GLY A 141 10.13 10.50 -17.69
CA GLY A 141 9.93 9.11 -18.13
C GLY A 141 10.49 8.04 -17.17
N GLU A 142 11.24 8.42 -16.14
CA GLU A 142 11.85 7.51 -15.17
C GLU A 142 11.69 8.03 -13.73
N THR A 143 11.88 7.13 -12.76
CA THR A 143 11.98 7.48 -11.33
C THR A 143 12.97 6.58 -10.60
N TRP A 144 13.26 6.94 -9.36
CA TRP A 144 14.13 6.19 -8.47
C TRP A 144 13.36 5.07 -7.75
N PHE A 145 14.09 3.99 -7.47
CA PHE A 145 13.64 2.82 -6.70
C PHE A 145 14.76 2.43 -5.75
N ARG A 146 14.46 2.30 -4.46
CA ARG A 146 15.31 1.53 -3.55
C ARG A 146 15.01 0.04 -3.77
N VAL A 147 16.03 -0.78 -4.01
CA VAL A 147 15.91 -2.24 -4.05
C VAL A 147 15.61 -2.72 -2.62
N PRO A 148 14.39 -3.22 -2.36
CA PRO A 148 14.01 -3.59 -1.00
C PRO A 148 14.59 -4.95 -0.61
N GLU A 149 14.64 -5.18 0.69
CA GLU A 149 14.75 -6.51 1.28
C GLU A 149 13.52 -7.36 0.89
N SER A 150 13.68 -8.69 0.86
CA SER A 150 12.60 -9.60 0.45
C SER A 150 12.20 -10.57 1.57
N ILE A 151 10.90 -10.81 1.71
CA ILE A 151 10.32 -11.88 2.54
C ILE A 151 9.87 -13.01 1.63
N LYS A 152 10.28 -14.24 1.93
CA LYS A 152 9.77 -15.45 1.26
C LYS A 152 8.61 -16.02 2.04
N ILE A 153 7.45 -16.17 1.41
CA ILE A 153 6.29 -16.85 1.99
C ILE A 153 6.05 -18.13 1.20
N THR A 154 6.34 -19.28 1.82
CA THR A 154 6.14 -20.61 1.22
C THR A 154 4.77 -21.14 1.61
N LEU A 155 3.89 -21.31 0.62
CA LEU A 155 2.55 -21.88 0.79
C LEU A 155 2.58 -23.39 0.50
N LYS A 156 2.10 -24.20 1.44
CA LYS A 156 2.03 -25.67 1.32
C LYS A 156 0.59 -26.17 1.31
N GLY A 157 0.32 -27.26 0.59
CA GLY A 157 -1.01 -27.87 0.52
C GLY A 157 -2.06 -26.99 -0.18
N LYS A 158 -3.31 -27.08 0.28
CA LYS A 158 -4.47 -26.38 -0.29
C LYS A 158 -5.43 -25.93 0.83
N LEU A 159 -6.21 -24.88 0.55
CA LEU A 159 -7.24 -24.40 1.46
C LEU A 159 -8.34 -25.45 1.68
N ASN A 160 -8.88 -25.48 2.90
CA ASN A 160 -10.07 -26.27 3.21
C ASN A 160 -11.33 -25.65 2.60
N LYS A 161 -12.38 -26.46 2.43
CA LYS A 161 -13.70 -25.96 1.99
C LYS A 161 -14.21 -24.89 2.95
N GLY A 162 -14.69 -23.77 2.40
CA GLY A 162 -15.21 -22.63 3.17
C GLY A 162 -14.13 -21.64 3.61
N VAL A 163 -12.87 -21.84 3.19
CA VAL A 163 -11.74 -20.92 3.40
C VAL A 163 -11.29 -20.39 2.04
N PHE A 164 -10.99 -19.10 1.96
CA PHE A 164 -10.75 -18.40 0.70
C PHE A 164 -9.44 -17.61 0.72
N ALA A 165 -8.99 -17.13 -0.45
CA ALA A 165 -7.73 -16.40 -0.60
C ALA A 165 -7.60 -15.18 0.33
N LYS A 166 -8.72 -14.52 0.65
CA LYS A 166 -8.78 -13.43 1.61
C LYS A 166 -8.28 -13.86 3.01
N ASP A 167 -8.61 -15.06 3.43
CA ASP A 167 -8.22 -15.61 4.73
C ASP A 167 -6.69 -15.86 4.78
N ILE A 168 -6.06 -16.20 3.66
CA ILE A 168 -4.58 -16.28 3.58
C ILE A 168 -3.95 -14.92 3.88
N SER A 169 -4.43 -13.86 3.24
CA SER A 169 -3.92 -12.50 3.48
C SER A 169 -4.14 -12.07 4.92
N LEU A 170 -5.34 -12.30 5.47
CA LEU A 170 -5.62 -11.96 6.87
C LEU A 170 -4.75 -12.77 7.83
N TRP A 171 -4.50 -14.05 7.56
CA TRP A 171 -3.58 -14.87 8.36
C TRP A 171 -2.18 -14.27 8.38
N ILE A 172 -1.64 -13.91 7.21
CA ILE A 172 -0.32 -13.30 7.09
C ILE A 172 -0.29 -11.95 7.83
N ILE A 173 -1.26 -11.06 7.58
CA ILE A 173 -1.32 -9.74 8.21
C ILE A 173 -1.41 -9.87 9.74
N GLY A 174 -2.25 -10.77 10.26
CA GLY A 174 -2.37 -10.98 11.71
C GLY A 174 -1.12 -11.59 12.35
N MET A 175 -0.35 -12.38 11.58
CA MET A 175 0.89 -12.99 12.04
C MET A 175 2.07 -12.00 12.06
N ILE A 176 2.18 -11.10 11.07
CA ILE A 176 3.34 -10.19 10.95
C ILE A 176 3.02 -8.74 11.30
N GLY A 177 1.75 -8.39 11.47
CA GLY A 177 1.29 -7.02 11.73
C GLY A 177 1.26 -6.13 10.50
N SER A 178 0.65 -4.95 10.64
CA SER A 178 0.52 -3.97 9.55
C SER A 178 1.84 -3.34 9.07
N ALA A 179 2.91 -3.49 9.86
CA ALA A 179 4.27 -3.07 9.53
C ALA A 179 5.23 -4.25 9.28
N GLY A 180 4.75 -5.50 9.28
CA GLY A 180 5.61 -6.70 9.24
C GLY A 180 6.45 -6.88 7.99
N ALA A 181 6.06 -6.24 6.88
CA ALA A 181 6.79 -6.22 5.61
C ALA A 181 7.11 -4.78 5.15
N ASN A 182 7.29 -3.84 6.08
CA ASN A 182 7.44 -2.42 5.77
C ASN A 182 8.57 -2.14 4.74
N TYR A 183 8.19 -1.56 3.60
CA TYR A 183 9.06 -1.34 2.42
C TYR A 183 9.58 -2.61 1.73
N MET A 184 9.33 -3.82 2.26
CA MET A 184 9.88 -5.06 1.72
C MET A 184 9.14 -5.55 0.47
N SER A 185 9.80 -6.40 -0.32
CA SER A 185 9.18 -7.22 -1.35
C SER A 185 8.71 -8.53 -0.74
N ILE A 186 7.50 -8.98 -1.05
CA ILE A 186 7.05 -10.34 -0.70
C ILE A 186 7.12 -11.22 -1.93
N GLU A 187 7.70 -12.40 -1.82
CA GLU A 187 7.65 -13.43 -2.84
C GLU A 187 6.86 -14.63 -2.34
N TYR A 188 5.83 -15.04 -3.10
CA TYR A 188 5.06 -16.24 -2.80
C TYR A 188 5.68 -17.45 -3.50
N HIS A 189 6.07 -18.44 -2.70
CA HIS A 189 6.73 -19.69 -3.11
C HIS A 189 5.89 -20.90 -2.68
N GLY A 190 6.33 -22.09 -3.09
CA GLY A 190 5.75 -23.37 -2.65
C GLY A 190 4.64 -23.89 -3.56
N GLU A 191 4.35 -25.19 -3.42
CA GLU A 191 3.35 -25.90 -4.24
C GLU A 191 1.93 -25.32 -4.08
N GLY A 192 1.62 -24.72 -2.93
CA GLY A 192 0.31 -24.14 -2.66
C GLY A 192 -0.03 -22.96 -3.57
N VAL A 193 0.97 -22.30 -4.16
CA VAL A 193 0.78 -21.21 -5.14
C VAL A 193 0.04 -21.70 -6.39
N LYS A 194 0.27 -22.95 -6.81
CA LYS A 194 -0.37 -23.56 -7.98
C LYS A 194 -1.87 -23.78 -7.78
N ASN A 195 -2.32 -23.80 -6.53
CA ASN A 195 -3.73 -23.94 -6.17
C ASN A 195 -4.48 -22.60 -6.13
N LEU A 196 -3.83 -21.48 -6.46
CA LEU A 196 -4.41 -20.14 -6.43
C LEU A 196 -4.64 -19.61 -7.84
N THR A 197 -5.89 -19.29 -8.19
CA THR A 197 -6.23 -18.61 -9.45
C THR A 197 -5.59 -17.23 -9.53
N ILE A 198 -5.44 -16.65 -10.72
CA ILE A 198 -4.92 -15.28 -10.86
C ILE A 198 -5.76 -14.25 -10.08
N PRO A 199 -7.11 -14.24 -10.14
CA PRO A 199 -7.96 -13.49 -9.22
C PRO A 199 -7.60 -13.60 -7.72
N GLN A 200 -7.32 -14.80 -7.23
CA GLN A 200 -6.92 -15.05 -5.84
C GLN A 200 -5.52 -14.48 -5.56
N ARG A 201 -4.57 -14.68 -6.46
CA ARG A 201 -3.22 -14.06 -6.38
C ARG A 201 -3.32 -12.53 -6.36
N MET A 202 -4.22 -11.94 -7.12
CA MET A 202 -4.49 -10.50 -7.09
C MET A 202 -5.02 -10.05 -5.73
N THR A 203 -5.87 -10.83 -5.06
CA THR A 203 -6.31 -10.54 -3.68
C THR A 203 -5.13 -10.53 -2.69
N LEU A 204 -4.21 -11.51 -2.78
CA LEU A 204 -3.01 -11.57 -1.95
C LEU A 204 -2.06 -10.41 -2.23
N ALA A 205 -1.79 -10.13 -3.51
CA ALA A 205 -0.92 -9.05 -3.93
C ALA A 205 -1.48 -7.67 -3.54
N ASN A 206 -2.80 -7.47 -3.61
CA ASN A 206 -3.49 -6.25 -3.19
C ASN A 206 -3.30 -5.99 -1.68
N LEU A 207 -3.57 -7.02 -0.86
CA LEU A 207 -3.53 -6.91 0.60
C LEU A 207 -2.11 -6.88 1.18
N ALA A 208 -1.09 -7.21 0.39
CA ALA A 208 0.30 -6.99 0.79
C ALA A 208 0.60 -5.54 1.17
N SER A 209 -0.13 -4.58 0.59
CA SER A 209 0.02 -3.18 0.96
C SER A 209 -0.37 -2.90 2.42
N GLU A 210 -1.18 -3.76 3.04
CA GLU A 210 -1.72 -3.60 4.39
C GLU A 210 -0.86 -4.24 5.48
N MET A 211 0.17 -4.98 5.07
CA MET A 211 1.30 -5.42 5.92
C MET A 211 2.57 -4.58 5.64
N GLY A 212 2.42 -3.43 4.98
CA GLY A 212 3.51 -2.47 4.73
C GLY A 212 4.38 -2.77 3.51
N ALA A 213 4.13 -3.86 2.79
CA ALA A 213 4.94 -4.28 1.65
C ALA A 213 4.97 -3.21 0.54
N LYS A 214 6.12 -3.12 -0.14
CA LYS A 214 6.28 -2.28 -1.34
C LYS A 214 5.69 -2.95 -2.58
N ASN A 215 5.86 -4.27 -2.69
CA ASN A 215 5.17 -5.13 -3.66
C ASN A 215 5.01 -6.54 -3.07
N ALA A 216 4.14 -7.34 -3.69
CA ALA A 216 4.14 -8.78 -3.50
C ALA A 216 3.94 -9.49 -4.84
N VAL A 217 4.76 -10.50 -5.13
CA VAL A 217 4.88 -11.11 -6.45
C VAL A 217 4.67 -12.62 -6.44
N PHE A 218 4.08 -13.11 -7.54
CA PHE A 218 3.89 -14.52 -7.85
C PHE A 218 4.77 -14.95 -9.05
N PRO A 219 5.10 -16.25 -9.16
CA PRO A 219 5.87 -16.76 -10.28
C PRO A 219 5.10 -16.65 -11.60
N ALA A 220 5.84 -16.54 -12.70
CA ALA A 220 5.34 -16.74 -14.06
C ALA A 220 5.21 -18.25 -14.33
N ASP A 221 4.17 -18.87 -13.78
CA ASP A 221 3.94 -20.31 -13.78
C ASP A 221 2.81 -20.74 -14.74
N GLU A 222 2.45 -22.02 -14.70
CA GLU A 222 1.39 -22.60 -15.53
C GLU A 222 0.02 -21.94 -15.33
N VAL A 223 -0.30 -21.49 -14.11
CA VAL A 223 -1.58 -20.81 -13.84
C VAL A 223 -1.63 -19.45 -14.53
N LEU A 224 -0.49 -18.74 -14.56
CA LEU A 224 -0.39 -17.49 -15.30
C LEU A 224 -0.42 -17.73 -16.81
N ALA A 225 0.22 -18.80 -17.30
CA ALA A 225 0.17 -19.18 -18.71
C ALA A 225 -1.27 -19.49 -19.15
N GLU A 226 -2.00 -20.30 -18.38
CA GLU A 226 -3.41 -20.63 -18.61
C GLU A 226 -4.29 -19.38 -18.62
N TYR A 227 -4.10 -18.46 -17.68
CA TYR A 227 -4.85 -17.20 -17.63
C TYR A 227 -4.71 -16.37 -18.91
N TYR A 228 -3.54 -16.40 -19.56
CA TYR A 228 -3.31 -15.73 -20.84
C TYR A 228 -3.65 -16.59 -22.07
N GLY A 229 -4.17 -17.81 -21.88
CA GLY A 229 -4.44 -18.76 -22.96
C GLY A 229 -3.18 -19.22 -23.69
N LYS A 230 -2.10 -19.49 -22.94
CA LYS A 230 -0.79 -19.92 -23.46
C LYS A 230 -0.33 -21.21 -22.79
N ASP A 231 0.49 -22.00 -23.51
CA ASP A 231 1.11 -23.20 -22.95
C ASP A 231 2.22 -22.88 -21.94
N LYS A 232 2.95 -21.78 -22.18
CA LYS A 232 4.03 -21.30 -21.31
C LYS A 232 4.08 -19.77 -21.35
N ILE A 233 4.57 -19.20 -20.25
CA ILE A 233 4.92 -17.78 -20.18
C ILE A 233 6.29 -17.61 -19.53
N ASP A 234 7.14 -16.77 -20.13
CA ASP A 234 8.44 -16.44 -19.55
C ASP A 234 8.30 -15.21 -18.64
N GLY A 235 9.07 -15.19 -17.55
CA GLY A 235 9.06 -14.12 -16.57
C GLY A 235 10.37 -14.03 -15.80
N ILE A 236 10.37 -13.19 -14.77
CA ILE A 236 11.50 -13.02 -13.86
C ILE A 236 11.18 -13.76 -12.57
N TRP A 237 12.11 -14.55 -12.07
CA TRP A 237 11.94 -15.22 -10.77
C TRP A 237 13.25 -15.28 -10.01
N ALA A 238 13.20 -15.42 -8.69
CA ALA A 238 14.40 -15.53 -7.84
C ALA A 238 15.29 -16.72 -8.24
N ASP A 239 16.60 -16.58 -8.01
CA ASP A 239 17.55 -17.69 -8.14
C ASP A 239 17.31 -18.73 -7.05
N GLU A 240 17.63 -19.99 -7.36
CA GLU A 240 17.72 -21.02 -6.34
C GLU A 240 18.78 -20.62 -5.30
N GLY A 241 18.43 -20.67 -4.01
CA GLY A 241 19.31 -20.25 -2.92
C GLY A 241 19.47 -18.73 -2.79
N ALA A 242 18.56 -17.92 -3.33
CA ALA A 242 18.45 -16.50 -3.01
C ALA A 242 18.27 -16.28 -1.49
N ARG A 243 18.86 -15.21 -0.95
CA ARG A 243 18.80 -14.89 0.49
C ARG A 243 17.63 -13.95 0.77
N TYR A 244 16.83 -14.29 1.77
CA TYR A 244 15.68 -13.51 2.19
C TYR A 244 15.91 -12.91 3.57
N PHE A 245 15.35 -11.72 3.82
CA PHE A 245 15.36 -11.09 5.14
C PHE A 245 14.58 -11.92 6.16
N LYS A 246 13.47 -12.53 5.72
CA LYS A 246 12.64 -13.42 6.52
C LYS A 246 12.04 -14.50 5.63
N GLU A 247 12.02 -15.73 6.13
CA GLU A 247 11.31 -16.84 5.50
C GLU A 247 10.16 -17.27 6.40
N ILE A 248 8.99 -17.48 5.79
CA ILE A 248 7.74 -17.83 6.46
C ILE A 248 7.17 -19.03 5.72
N GLU A 249 6.71 -20.03 6.46
CA GLU A 249 6.04 -21.19 5.91
C GLU A 249 4.60 -21.25 6.43
N ILE A 250 3.64 -21.51 5.53
CA ILE A 250 2.22 -21.56 5.85
C ILE A 250 1.61 -22.80 5.20
N ASN A 251 1.04 -23.69 6.01
CA ASN A 251 0.19 -24.76 5.51
C ASN A 251 -1.22 -24.21 5.29
N LEU A 252 -1.70 -24.25 4.05
CA LEU A 252 -3.02 -23.73 3.70
C LEU A 252 -4.17 -24.51 4.35
N SER A 253 -3.91 -25.75 4.79
CA SER A 253 -4.87 -26.56 5.55
C SER A 253 -5.10 -26.10 6.99
N ASP A 254 -4.19 -25.28 7.53
CA ASP A 254 -4.27 -24.80 8.92
C ASP A 254 -5.11 -23.51 9.01
N ILE A 255 -5.34 -22.87 7.86
CA ILE A 255 -6.11 -21.64 7.75
C ILE A 255 -7.61 -21.96 7.85
N PHE A 256 -8.31 -21.16 8.64
CA PHE A 256 -9.76 -21.16 8.81
C PHE A 256 -10.32 -19.77 8.47
N PRO A 257 -11.65 -19.58 8.41
CA PRO A 257 -12.24 -18.28 8.11
C PRO A 257 -11.82 -17.20 9.13
N LEU A 258 -11.36 -16.07 8.62
CA LEU A 258 -10.87 -14.95 9.42
C LEU A 258 -11.64 -13.66 9.14
N VAL A 259 -11.58 -12.75 10.11
CA VAL A 259 -11.93 -11.34 9.91
C VAL A 259 -10.83 -10.43 10.43
N ALA A 260 -10.65 -9.26 9.82
CA ALA A 260 -9.99 -8.14 10.50
C ALA A 260 -11.06 -7.32 11.23
N ALA A 261 -11.02 -7.35 12.56
CA ALA A 261 -11.90 -6.56 13.40
C ALA A 261 -11.47 -5.07 13.41
N PRO A 262 -12.40 -4.13 13.63
CA PRO A 262 -12.08 -2.72 13.67
C PRO A 262 -11.09 -2.37 14.81
N HIS A 263 -10.33 -1.28 14.72
CA HIS A 263 -10.19 -0.35 13.58
C HIS A 263 -8.84 -0.52 12.88
N GLN A 264 -8.28 -1.73 12.85
CA GLN A 264 -6.98 -1.98 12.25
C GLN A 264 -6.97 -3.31 11.51
N VAL A 265 -6.37 -3.32 10.33
CA VAL A 265 -6.33 -4.49 9.44
C VAL A 265 -5.59 -5.68 10.04
N ASP A 266 -4.70 -5.41 11.00
CA ASP A 266 -3.93 -6.42 11.74
C ASP A 266 -4.61 -6.88 13.04
N ASN A 267 -5.79 -6.36 13.38
CA ASN A 267 -6.63 -6.89 14.46
C ASN A 267 -7.40 -8.11 13.95
N VAL A 268 -6.67 -9.17 13.60
CA VAL A 268 -7.22 -10.38 12.98
C VAL A 268 -7.80 -11.31 14.04
N LYS A 269 -8.97 -11.87 13.76
CA LYS A 269 -9.73 -12.79 14.60
C LYS A 269 -10.23 -13.96 13.77
N ALA A 270 -10.34 -15.13 14.38
CA ALA A 270 -11.17 -16.19 13.81
C ALA A 270 -12.62 -15.69 13.73
N VAL A 271 -13.35 -16.09 12.69
CA VAL A 271 -14.79 -15.78 12.62
C VAL A 271 -15.53 -16.28 13.88
N SER A 272 -15.15 -17.44 14.41
CA SER A 272 -15.69 -18.02 15.65
C SER A 272 -15.46 -17.16 16.90
N GLU A 273 -14.46 -16.28 16.94
CA GLU A 273 -14.21 -15.40 18.08
C GLU A 273 -15.16 -14.20 18.14
N VAL A 274 -15.76 -13.84 17.00
CA VAL A 274 -16.63 -12.65 16.87
C VAL A 274 -18.01 -13.02 16.30
N GLN A 275 -18.35 -14.30 16.29
CA GLN A 275 -19.62 -14.78 15.78
C GLN A 275 -20.79 -14.17 16.58
N GLY A 276 -21.85 -13.79 15.88
CA GLY A 276 -23.03 -13.16 16.49
C GLY A 276 -22.93 -11.65 16.70
N VAL A 277 -21.82 -11.00 16.33
CA VAL A 277 -21.77 -9.53 16.25
C VAL A 277 -22.81 -9.07 15.23
N THR A 278 -23.78 -8.28 15.67
CA THR A 278 -24.84 -7.72 14.82
C THR A 278 -24.26 -6.82 13.74
N LEU A 279 -24.79 -6.95 12.53
CA LEU A 279 -24.37 -6.20 11.35
C LEU A 279 -25.56 -5.47 10.73
N ASN A 280 -25.28 -4.32 10.14
CA ASN A 280 -26.28 -3.48 9.47
C ASN A 280 -26.05 -3.41 7.97
N GLU A 281 -24.79 -3.52 7.53
CA GLU A 281 -24.40 -3.36 6.14
C GLU A 281 -23.31 -4.37 5.74
N GLY A 282 -23.36 -4.83 4.49
CA GLY A 282 -22.38 -5.70 3.88
C GLY A 282 -21.89 -5.14 2.55
N LEU A 283 -20.59 -5.23 2.26
CA LEU A 283 -20.03 -4.89 0.95
C LEU A 283 -19.27 -6.08 0.37
N ILE A 284 -19.70 -6.56 -0.81
CA ILE A 284 -18.94 -7.53 -1.62
C ILE A 284 -18.52 -6.82 -2.91
N GLY A 285 -17.22 -6.74 -3.16
CA GLY A 285 -16.70 -6.09 -4.35
C GLY A 285 -15.32 -5.45 -4.17
N THR A 286 -15.18 -4.27 -4.78
CA THR A 286 -13.95 -3.45 -4.82
C THR A 286 -12.84 -4.08 -5.68
N CYS A 287 -11.65 -3.46 -5.71
CA CYS A 287 -10.47 -4.04 -6.37
C CYS A 287 -9.96 -5.33 -5.70
N THR A 288 -10.37 -5.59 -4.45
CA THR A 288 -9.88 -6.72 -3.66
C THR A 288 -10.62 -8.01 -4.00
N ASN A 289 -11.96 -7.98 -4.01
CA ASN A 289 -12.83 -9.15 -4.22
C ASN A 289 -14.13 -8.77 -4.96
N GLY A 290 -14.02 -8.15 -6.12
CA GLY A 290 -15.14 -7.83 -7.01
C GLY A 290 -15.07 -8.54 -8.36
N ARG A 291 -14.29 -9.62 -8.47
CA ARG A 291 -14.12 -10.38 -9.71
C ARG A 291 -15.23 -11.40 -9.87
N LEU A 292 -15.34 -11.99 -11.06
CA LEU A 292 -16.43 -12.90 -11.40
C LEU A 292 -16.56 -14.06 -10.40
N GLU A 293 -15.44 -14.68 -10.00
CA GLU A 293 -15.43 -15.76 -9.00
C GLU A 293 -15.92 -15.30 -7.61
N ASP A 294 -15.59 -14.08 -7.18
CA ASP A 294 -16.05 -13.53 -5.89
C ASP A 294 -17.57 -13.32 -5.90
N LEU A 295 -18.09 -12.79 -7.02
CA LEU A 295 -19.52 -12.57 -7.22
C LEU A 295 -20.28 -13.90 -7.32
N GLN A 296 -19.68 -14.90 -7.98
CA GLN A 296 -20.24 -16.25 -8.08
C GLN A 296 -20.37 -16.91 -6.70
N ILE A 297 -19.32 -16.84 -5.86
CA ILE A 297 -19.35 -17.35 -4.48
C ILE A 297 -20.53 -16.73 -3.71
N ALA A 298 -20.66 -15.41 -3.77
CA ALA A 298 -21.76 -14.71 -3.09
C ALA A 298 -23.13 -15.13 -3.64
N ALA A 299 -23.27 -15.22 -4.97
CA ALA A 299 -24.51 -15.57 -5.62
C ALA A 299 -24.96 -17.00 -5.32
N GLU A 300 -24.04 -17.96 -5.23
CA GLU A 300 -24.34 -19.34 -4.86
C GLU A 300 -24.86 -19.46 -3.42
N ILE A 301 -24.29 -18.68 -2.50
CA ILE A 301 -24.73 -18.66 -1.09
C ILE A 301 -26.09 -17.99 -0.95
N LEU A 302 -26.34 -16.93 -1.73
CA LEU A 302 -27.54 -16.10 -1.64
C LEU A 302 -28.71 -16.62 -2.52
N ASP A 303 -28.48 -17.60 -3.40
CA ASP A 303 -29.52 -18.11 -4.30
C ASP A 303 -30.67 -18.75 -3.52
N GLY A 304 -31.90 -18.32 -3.80
CA GLY A 304 -33.09 -18.74 -3.06
C GLY A 304 -33.18 -18.25 -1.61
N GLN A 305 -32.22 -17.44 -1.14
CA GLN A 305 -32.22 -16.83 0.20
C GLN A 305 -32.69 -15.36 0.15
N LYS A 306 -32.79 -14.75 1.32
CA LYS A 306 -32.99 -13.30 1.50
C LYS A 306 -31.98 -12.77 2.50
N VAL A 307 -31.49 -11.56 2.28
CA VAL A 307 -30.75 -10.83 3.31
C VAL A 307 -31.67 -10.56 4.51
N ALA A 308 -31.08 -10.46 5.70
CA ALA A 308 -31.81 -10.22 6.94
C ALA A 308 -32.59 -8.90 6.90
N ASP A 309 -33.70 -8.84 7.64
CA ASP A 309 -34.53 -7.62 7.70
C ASP A 309 -33.72 -6.44 8.24
N GLY A 310 -33.75 -5.33 7.51
CA GLY A 310 -32.97 -4.13 7.83
C GLY A 310 -31.48 -4.19 7.44
N PHE A 311 -30.98 -5.31 6.92
CA PHE A 311 -29.60 -5.44 6.45
C PHE A 311 -29.44 -4.88 5.03
N GLN A 312 -28.41 -4.05 4.82
CA GLN A 312 -28.06 -3.50 3.51
C GLN A 312 -26.89 -4.25 2.88
N LEU A 313 -27.13 -5.08 1.86
CA LEU A 313 -26.06 -5.70 1.10
C LEU A 313 -25.75 -4.90 -0.17
N LEU A 314 -24.49 -4.53 -0.36
CA LEU A 314 -23.96 -3.79 -1.51
C LEU A 314 -23.04 -4.71 -2.34
N ILE A 315 -23.22 -4.71 -3.66
CA ILE A 315 -22.39 -5.47 -4.60
C ILE A 315 -21.70 -4.50 -5.57
N ALA A 316 -20.37 -4.50 -5.61
CA ALA A 316 -19.58 -3.63 -6.49
C ALA A 316 -18.67 -4.45 -7.43
N PRO A 317 -19.14 -4.81 -8.64
CA PRO A 317 -18.34 -5.52 -9.64
C PRO A 317 -17.10 -4.72 -10.04
N ALA A 318 -15.93 -5.38 -10.14
CA ALA A 318 -14.66 -4.68 -10.31
C ALA A 318 -14.46 -4.02 -11.69
N SER A 319 -15.20 -4.44 -12.72
CA SER A 319 -15.20 -3.81 -14.04
C SER A 319 -16.52 -3.99 -14.76
N LYS A 320 -16.76 -3.17 -15.79
CA LYS A 320 -17.90 -3.30 -16.70
C LYS A 320 -17.95 -4.66 -17.37
N GLU A 321 -16.79 -5.21 -17.73
CA GLU A 321 -16.68 -6.54 -18.35
C GLU A 321 -17.15 -7.63 -17.39
N ILE A 322 -16.64 -7.64 -16.16
CA ILE A 322 -17.07 -8.57 -15.11
C ILE A 322 -18.56 -8.40 -14.83
N TYR A 323 -19.04 -7.16 -14.80
CA TYR A 323 -20.44 -6.87 -14.58
C TYR A 323 -21.32 -7.48 -15.69
N LEU A 324 -20.96 -7.28 -16.96
CA LEU A 324 -21.69 -7.86 -18.09
C LEU A 324 -21.64 -9.40 -18.08
N GLN A 325 -20.50 -10.01 -17.73
CA GLN A 325 -20.38 -11.46 -17.56
C GLN A 325 -21.28 -11.97 -16.42
N ALA A 326 -21.32 -11.27 -15.29
CA ALA A 326 -22.17 -11.63 -14.16
C ALA A 326 -23.67 -11.48 -14.51
N ILE A 327 -24.04 -10.51 -15.35
CA ILE A 327 -25.40 -10.39 -15.88
C ILE A 327 -25.73 -11.59 -16.78
N SER A 328 -24.86 -11.92 -17.74
CA SER A 328 -25.13 -12.99 -18.70
C SER A 328 -25.22 -14.37 -18.05
N GLN A 329 -24.48 -14.59 -16.95
CA GLN A 329 -24.53 -15.82 -16.15
C GLN A 329 -25.66 -15.83 -15.10
N GLY A 330 -26.47 -14.77 -15.02
CA GLY A 330 -27.57 -14.66 -14.05
C GLY A 330 -27.13 -14.44 -12.59
N ILE A 331 -25.83 -14.25 -12.34
CA ILE A 331 -25.26 -13.97 -11.01
C ILE A 331 -25.90 -12.72 -10.41
N ILE A 332 -25.96 -11.64 -11.19
CA ILE A 332 -26.57 -10.38 -10.76
C ILE A 332 -28.05 -10.56 -10.41
N THR A 333 -28.78 -11.35 -11.20
CA THR A 333 -30.19 -11.66 -10.92
C THR A 333 -30.36 -12.39 -9.59
N LYS A 334 -29.50 -13.38 -9.28
CA LYS A 334 -29.54 -14.09 -7.99
C LYS A 334 -29.29 -13.13 -6.82
N LEU A 335 -28.26 -12.30 -6.91
CA LEU A 335 -27.90 -11.32 -5.89
C LEU A 335 -29.03 -10.29 -5.66
N MET A 336 -29.61 -9.76 -6.74
CA MET A 336 -30.75 -8.83 -6.65
C MET A 336 -31.98 -9.51 -6.03
N LYS A 337 -32.29 -10.75 -6.43
CA LYS A 337 -33.40 -11.51 -5.85
C LYS A 337 -33.21 -11.75 -4.36
N ALA A 338 -31.99 -11.89 -3.88
CA ALA A 338 -31.69 -12.01 -2.45
C ALA A 338 -31.86 -10.69 -1.67
N GLY A 339 -32.01 -9.55 -2.35
CA GLY A 339 -32.17 -8.23 -1.73
C GLY A 339 -30.92 -7.35 -1.77
N ALA A 340 -29.89 -7.73 -2.55
CA ALA A 340 -28.69 -6.93 -2.69
C ALA A 340 -28.90 -5.71 -3.61
N ASN A 341 -28.24 -4.60 -3.27
CA ASN A 341 -28.13 -3.41 -4.10
C ASN A 341 -26.86 -3.50 -4.96
N ILE A 342 -27.02 -3.49 -6.28
CA ILE A 342 -25.91 -3.60 -7.21
C ILE A 342 -25.43 -2.20 -7.60
N LEU A 343 -24.17 -1.91 -7.30
CA LEU A 343 -23.51 -0.63 -7.56
C LEU A 343 -22.88 -0.61 -8.96
N GLY A 344 -22.53 0.59 -9.43
CA GLY A 344 -21.69 0.75 -10.62
C GLY A 344 -20.27 0.23 -10.38
N SER A 345 -19.56 -0.15 -11.46
CA SER A 345 -18.17 -0.64 -11.40
C SER A 345 -17.19 0.45 -11.00
N SER A 346 -17.11 0.69 -9.69
CA SER A 346 -16.39 1.77 -9.02
C SER A 346 -15.96 1.30 -7.63
N CYS A 347 -15.18 2.12 -6.92
CA CYS A 347 -14.75 1.80 -5.56
C CYS A 347 -15.90 1.73 -4.53
N GLY A 348 -17.07 2.30 -4.84
CA GLY A 348 -18.20 2.37 -3.91
C GLY A 348 -17.81 3.07 -2.59
N PRO A 349 -18.21 2.52 -1.43
CA PRO A 349 -17.90 3.14 -0.14
C PRO A 349 -16.50 2.80 0.38
N CYS A 350 -15.69 2.01 -0.35
CA CYS A 350 -14.36 1.53 0.09
C CYS A 350 -13.41 2.66 0.55
N LEU A 351 -13.46 3.82 -0.11
CA LEU A 351 -12.69 5.01 0.27
C LEU A 351 -13.53 6.12 0.93
N GLY A 352 -14.83 5.87 1.12
CA GLY A 352 -15.74 6.80 1.79
C GLY A 352 -16.29 7.95 0.96
N THR A 353 -16.30 7.83 -0.38
CA THR A 353 -16.79 8.92 -1.26
C THR A 353 -17.90 8.49 -2.23
N GLY A 354 -18.06 7.18 -2.48
CA GLY A 354 -19.08 6.63 -3.38
C GLY A 354 -20.40 6.30 -2.70
N GLN A 355 -21.28 5.59 -3.43
CA GLN A 355 -22.57 5.13 -2.90
C GLN A 355 -22.39 4.07 -1.81
N GLY A 356 -23.29 4.06 -0.81
CA GLY A 356 -23.29 3.08 0.27
C GLY A 356 -22.44 3.47 1.49
N ILE A 357 -22.34 4.76 1.81
CA ILE A 357 -21.70 5.21 3.05
C ILE A 357 -22.57 4.77 4.25
N PRO A 358 -22.00 4.10 5.27
CA PRO A 358 -22.75 3.59 6.40
C PRO A 358 -23.23 4.71 7.33
N ALA A 359 -24.39 4.50 7.97
CA ALA A 359 -24.95 5.43 8.95
C ALA A 359 -24.21 5.40 10.30
N ASP A 360 -24.51 6.36 11.16
CA ASP A 360 -23.96 6.40 12.51
C ASP A 360 -24.36 5.16 13.33
N GLY A 361 -23.40 4.58 14.05
CA GLY A 361 -23.60 3.37 14.85
C GLY A 361 -23.67 2.07 14.06
N PHE A 362 -23.56 2.12 12.72
CA PHE A 362 -23.61 0.91 11.90
C PHE A 362 -22.35 0.06 12.07
N THR A 363 -22.55 -1.26 12.11
CA THR A 363 -21.47 -2.24 11.96
C THR A 363 -21.54 -2.85 10.56
N VAL A 364 -20.43 -2.74 9.83
CA VAL A 364 -20.28 -3.14 8.43
C VAL A 364 -19.36 -4.37 8.35
N ILE A 365 -19.70 -5.33 7.50
CA ILE A 365 -18.77 -6.40 7.08
C ILE A 365 -18.44 -6.24 5.59
N SER A 366 -17.16 -6.21 5.23
CA SER A 366 -16.72 -5.78 3.90
C SER A 366 -15.63 -6.65 3.33
N THR A 367 -15.64 -6.88 2.02
CA THR A 367 -14.52 -7.53 1.31
C THR A 367 -13.40 -6.56 0.94
N ALA A 368 -13.51 -5.28 1.30
CA ALA A 368 -12.48 -4.26 1.12
C ALA A 368 -11.18 -4.58 1.88
N ASN A 369 -10.18 -3.71 1.77
CA ASN A 369 -8.82 -3.94 2.29
C ASN A 369 -8.47 -3.12 3.54
N ARG A 370 -9.24 -2.09 3.90
CA ARG A 370 -8.97 -1.22 5.05
C ARG A 370 -10.21 -0.98 5.90
N ASN A 371 -10.01 -0.87 7.21
CA ASN A 371 -11.06 -0.67 8.21
C ASN A 371 -10.70 0.35 9.32
N PHE A 372 -9.76 1.27 9.05
CA PHE A 372 -9.46 2.33 9.99
C PHE A 372 -10.66 3.25 10.20
N LEU A 373 -10.69 3.94 11.34
CA LEU A 373 -11.79 4.82 11.73
C LEU A 373 -12.09 5.87 10.64
N GLY A 374 -13.33 5.91 10.15
CA GLY A 374 -13.75 6.83 9.08
C GLY A 374 -13.45 6.36 7.66
N ARG A 375 -12.87 5.16 7.47
CA ARG A 375 -12.45 4.67 6.14
C ARG A 375 -13.58 4.66 5.11
N MET A 376 -14.78 4.22 5.50
CA MET A 376 -15.94 4.15 4.61
C MET A 376 -16.77 5.44 4.61
N GLY A 377 -16.18 6.59 4.98
CA GLY A 377 -16.81 7.90 4.89
C GLY A 377 -17.56 8.32 6.15
N ASN A 378 -17.72 7.42 7.12
CA ASN A 378 -18.30 7.70 8.43
C ASN A 378 -17.39 7.21 9.57
N LYS A 379 -17.02 8.12 10.48
CA LYS A 379 -16.19 7.82 11.66
C LYS A 379 -16.97 7.12 12.78
N ASN A 380 -18.30 7.18 12.75
CA ASN A 380 -19.16 6.54 13.75
C ASN A 380 -19.57 5.12 13.35
N ALA A 381 -19.00 4.58 12.26
CA ALA A 381 -19.23 3.21 11.80
C ALA A 381 -18.06 2.29 12.14
N GLN A 382 -18.38 1.03 12.42
CA GLN A 382 -17.44 -0.06 12.70
C GLN A 382 -17.30 -0.94 11.46
N ILE A 383 -16.07 -1.30 11.06
CA ILE A 383 -15.84 -2.02 9.81
C ILE A 383 -15.04 -3.30 10.09
N TYR A 384 -15.64 -4.45 9.77
CA TYR A 384 -14.99 -5.75 9.72
C TYR A 384 -14.59 -6.07 8.27
N LEU A 385 -13.42 -6.66 8.07
CA LEU A 385 -13.00 -7.14 6.74
C LEU A 385 -13.04 -8.66 6.69
N ALA A 386 -13.66 -9.24 5.67
CA ALA A 386 -13.85 -10.68 5.56
C ALA A 386 -13.84 -11.17 4.10
N SER A 387 -13.88 -12.49 3.89
CA SER A 387 -14.02 -13.10 2.56
C SER A 387 -15.44 -12.88 1.99
N PRO A 388 -15.63 -12.96 0.64
CA PRO A 388 -16.96 -12.85 0.02
C PRO A 388 -17.99 -13.81 0.61
N ALA A 389 -17.56 -15.05 0.91
CA ALA A 389 -18.45 -16.04 1.51
C ALA A 389 -18.88 -15.63 2.93
N CYS A 390 -17.95 -15.17 3.77
CA CYS A 390 -18.27 -14.71 5.12
C CYS A 390 -19.26 -13.54 5.08
N VAL A 391 -19.07 -12.58 4.17
CA VAL A 391 -20.02 -11.46 3.98
C VAL A 391 -21.39 -11.96 3.53
N ALA A 392 -21.45 -12.87 2.56
CA ALA A 392 -22.71 -13.40 2.02
C ALA A 392 -23.51 -14.18 3.08
N TYR A 393 -22.86 -15.06 3.85
CA TYR A 393 -23.51 -15.78 4.96
C TYR A 393 -23.97 -14.81 6.06
N SER A 394 -23.14 -13.83 6.38
CA SER A 394 -23.48 -12.83 7.40
C SER A 394 -24.65 -11.94 6.96
N ALA A 395 -24.77 -11.64 5.66
CA ALA A 395 -25.89 -10.86 5.12
C ALA A 395 -27.24 -11.60 5.25
N ILE A 396 -27.26 -12.93 5.15
CA ILE A 396 -28.46 -13.74 5.39
C ILE A 396 -28.87 -13.71 6.87
N LYS A 397 -27.90 -13.66 7.78
CA LYS A 397 -28.13 -13.75 9.23
C LYS A 397 -28.30 -12.41 9.93
N GLY A 398 -27.76 -11.32 9.37
CA GLY A 398 -27.70 -10.01 10.03
C GLY A 398 -26.64 -9.95 11.13
N GLU A 399 -25.72 -10.91 11.18
CA GLU A 399 -24.65 -11.01 12.16
C GLU A 399 -23.44 -11.75 11.57
N ILE A 400 -22.24 -11.52 12.12
CA ILE A 400 -21.02 -12.20 11.66
C ILE A 400 -21.23 -13.72 11.78
N THR A 401 -21.12 -14.41 10.65
CA THR A 401 -21.44 -15.83 10.50
C THR A 401 -20.32 -16.58 9.77
N ASP A 402 -19.97 -17.76 10.28
CA ASP A 402 -18.96 -18.63 9.68
C ASP A 402 -19.43 -19.21 8.32
N PRO A 403 -18.66 -19.04 7.24
CA PRO A 403 -19.05 -19.53 5.91
C PRO A 403 -19.05 -21.06 5.77
N ARG A 404 -18.59 -21.81 6.77
CA ARG A 404 -18.67 -23.27 6.82
C ARG A 404 -20.02 -23.78 7.36
N GLY A 405 -20.89 -22.87 7.84
CA GLY A 405 -22.27 -23.19 8.24
C GLY A 405 -22.43 -24.02 9.52
N LYS A 406 -21.37 -24.15 10.34
CA LYS A 406 -21.39 -24.80 11.66
C LYS A 406 -20.71 -23.90 12.69
N ASN A 407 -21.01 -24.11 13.97
CA ASN A 407 -20.28 -23.44 15.03
C ASN A 407 -18.92 -24.13 15.23
N PHE A 408 -17.84 -23.40 14.98
CA PHE A 408 -16.47 -23.82 15.24
C PHE A 408 -15.92 -23.06 16.46
N ASN A 409 -14.86 -23.59 17.07
CA ASN A 409 -14.17 -22.96 18.21
C ASN A 409 -12.73 -22.58 17.84
N ASP A 410 -12.49 -22.25 16.56
CA ASP A 410 -11.18 -21.80 16.10
C ASP A 410 -10.76 -20.54 16.87
N LYS A 411 -9.46 -20.40 17.08
CA LYS A 411 -8.87 -19.23 17.72
C LYS A 411 -7.68 -18.78 16.91
N PHE A 412 -7.63 -17.51 16.56
CA PHE A 412 -6.47 -16.98 15.86
C PHE A 412 -5.22 -17.09 16.75
N PRO A 413 -4.16 -17.76 16.29
CA PRO A 413 -3.06 -18.15 17.19
C PRO A 413 -2.07 -17.00 17.47
N TYR A 414 -2.14 -15.89 16.73
CA TYR A 414 -1.23 -14.77 16.89
C TYR A 414 -1.91 -13.62 17.65
N ALA A 415 -1.22 -13.10 18.65
CA ALA A 415 -1.64 -11.90 19.35
C ALA A 415 -1.04 -10.67 18.66
N LYS A 416 -1.76 -9.54 18.69
CA LYS A 416 -1.21 -8.25 18.28
C LYS A 416 -0.14 -7.83 19.28
N GLU A 417 1.10 -7.68 18.82
CA GLU A 417 2.16 -7.06 19.61
C GLU A 417 1.80 -5.58 19.83
N GLN A 418 1.76 -5.13 21.08
CA GLN A 418 1.66 -3.71 21.41
C GLN A 418 3.07 -3.12 21.40
N GLY A 419 3.30 -2.12 20.55
CA GLY A 419 4.55 -1.37 20.55
C GLY A 419 4.77 -0.67 21.90
N SER A 420 6.01 -0.66 22.38
CA SER A 420 6.39 0.10 23.56
C SER A 420 6.45 1.58 23.22
N VAL A 421 5.64 2.41 23.87
CA VAL A 421 5.77 3.86 23.78
C VAL A 421 6.93 4.30 24.67
N VAL A 422 7.98 4.84 24.06
CA VAL A 422 9.08 5.47 24.79
C VAL A 422 8.80 6.98 24.83
N GLU A 423 8.62 7.52 26.02
CA GLU A 423 8.51 8.97 26.26
C GLU A 423 9.89 9.54 26.58
N ILE A 424 10.22 10.66 25.93
CA ILE A 424 11.43 11.43 26.25
C ILE A 424 11.11 12.31 27.46
N LYS A 425 11.82 12.10 28.57
CA LYS A 425 11.54 12.84 29.80
C LYS A 425 12.07 14.26 29.71
N GLN A 426 11.42 15.17 30.43
CA GLN A 426 11.91 16.54 30.59
C GLN A 426 13.33 16.51 31.17
N GLY A 427 14.31 17.01 30.40
CA GLY A 427 15.71 17.01 30.79
C GLY A 427 16.59 16.04 30.00
N ASP A 428 16.02 14.99 29.40
CA ASP A 428 16.77 14.06 28.56
C ASP A 428 17.42 14.82 27.39
N ASN A 429 18.73 14.64 27.23
CA ASN A 429 19.46 15.20 26.12
C ASN A 429 19.63 14.13 25.04
N ARG A 430 18.86 14.26 23.96
CA ARG A 430 18.90 13.31 22.83
C ARG A 430 19.94 13.70 21.78
N LYS A 431 20.57 14.88 21.89
CA LYS A 431 21.63 15.34 20.97
C LYS A 431 22.99 15.33 21.65
N LEU A 432 23.96 14.62 21.07
CA LEU A 432 25.37 14.68 21.44
C LEU A 432 26.19 15.04 20.21
N GLY A 433 26.97 16.14 20.28
CA GLY A 433 27.62 16.70 19.10
C GLY A 433 26.59 17.11 18.04
N ASN A 434 26.69 16.51 16.85
CA ASN A 434 25.75 16.68 15.75
C ASN A 434 24.81 15.47 15.55
N VAL A 435 24.73 14.54 16.51
CA VAL A 435 23.94 13.30 16.36
C VAL A 435 22.78 13.28 17.35
N TRP A 436 21.57 13.10 16.80
CA TRP A 436 20.35 12.82 17.55
C TRP A 436 20.16 11.32 17.72
N ASN A 437 20.07 10.85 18.96
CA ASN A 437 19.83 9.46 19.29
C ASN A 437 18.35 9.19 19.55
N TYR A 438 17.71 8.46 18.65
CA TYR A 438 16.39 7.84 18.78
C TYR A 438 16.44 6.34 18.44
N SER A 439 17.61 5.69 18.57
CA SER A 439 17.83 4.29 18.19
C SER A 439 17.00 3.27 18.98
N ASP A 440 16.57 3.65 20.18
CA ASP A 440 15.65 2.96 21.10
C ASP A 440 14.16 3.25 20.80
N ILE A 441 13.87 4.14 19.85
CA ILE A 441 12.51 4.56 19.51
C ILE A 441 12.05 3.86 18.24
N ASN A 442 11.14 2.92 18.40
CA ASN A 442 10.40 2.31 17.29
C ASN A 442 9.07 3.06 17.08
N ASP A 443 8.50 2.93 15.89
CA ASP A 443 7.17 3.45 15.54
C ASP A 443 7.02 4.96 15.76
N LEU A 444 8.13 5.73 15.65
CA LEU A 444 8.06 7.19 15.70
C LEU A 444 7.21 7.68 14.53
N ASN A 445 6.00 8.10 14.82
CA ASN A 445 4.98 8.37 13.81
C ASN A 445 4.92 9.86 13.43
N THR A 446 4.31 10.16 12.29
CA THR A 446 4.24 11.54 11.78
C THR A 446 3.47 12.50 12.71
N ASP A 447 2.55 12.00 13.54
CA ASP A 447 1.80 12.82 14.50
C ASP A 447 2.68 13.25 15.68
N GLN A 448 3.56 12.36 16.16
CA GLN A 448 4.60 12.65 17.15
C GLN A 448 5.64 13.63 16.59
N MET A 449 6.01 13.47 15.31
CA MET A 449 6.92 14.40 14.63
C MET A 449 6.27 15.76 14.33
N PHE A 450 4.97 15.81 14.02
CA PHE A 450 4.24 17.03 13.74
C PHE A 450 2.72 16.82 13.95
N ALA A 451 2.16 17.51 14.95
CA ALA A 451 0.78 17.29 15.38
C ALA A 451 -0.24 17.56 14.26
N GLY A 452 -1.19 16.64 14.06
CA GLY A 452 -2.11 16.68 12.93
C GLY A 452 -3.08 17.86 12.91
N ASN A 453 -3.50 18.32 14.08
CA ASN A 453 -4.35 19.51 14.22
C ASN A 453 -3.67 20.79 13.69
N LEU A 454 -2.35 20.84 13.61
CA LEU A 454 -1.63 22.00 13.09
C LEU A 454 -1.70 22.10 11.56
N THR A 455 -1.95 20.98 10.87
CA THR A 455 -1.97 20.94 9.39
C THR A 455 -3.09 21.78 8.76
N TYR A 456 -4.10 22.18 9.54
CA TYR A 456 -5.17 23.07 9.08
C TYR A 456 -4.71 24.53 8.98
N ASN A 457 -3.67 24.91 9.73
CA ASN A 457 -3.19 26.30 9.84
C ASN A 457 -1.75 26.47 9.34
N VAL A 458 -0.96 25.40 9.32
CA VAL A 458 0.42 25.39 8.83
C VAL A 458 0.48 24.62 7.51
N LEU A 459 0.72 25.35 6.43
CA LEU A 459 0.85 24.77 5.10
C LEU A 459 2.13 23.91 5.04
N SER A 460 2.04 22.75 4.39
CA SER A 460 3.20 21.88 4.21
C SER A 460 4.32 22.51 3.39
N SER A 461 4.00 23.52 2.57
CA SER A 461 4.96 24.30 1.80
C SER A 461 5.65 25.40 2.60
N ASP A 462 5.19 25.71 3.81
CA ASP A 462 5.78 26.74 4.66
C ASP A 462 6.70 26.11 5.72
N ALA A 463 7.91 25.80 5.27
CA ALA A 463 8.90 25.15 6.12
C ALA A 463 9.28 25.97 7.35
N ALA A 464 9.27 27.31 7.26
CA ALA A 464 9.58 28.19 8.38
C ALA A 464 8.49 28.10 9.46
N ALA A 465 7.21 28.06 9.06
CA ALA A 465 6.09 27.87 9.98
C ALA A 465 6.05 26.45 10.59
N ILE A 466 6.63 25.45 9.93
CA ILE A 466 6.73 24.08 10.47
C ILE A 466 7.71 23.99 11.64
N MET A 467 8.85 24.69 11.55
CA MET A 467 9.99 24.53 12.47
C MET A 467 9.64 24.61 13.96
N PRO A 468 8.87 25.60 14.46
CA PRO A 468 8.54 25.70 15.88
C PRO A 468 7.79 24.48 16.45
N HIS A 469 7.11 23.73 15.58
CA HIS A 469 6.26 22.60 15.95
C HIS A 469 6.91 21.24 15.68
N LEU A 470 8.02 21.23 14.94
CA LEU A 470 8.71 20.00 14.56
C LEU A 470 9.21 19.28 15.81
N PHE A 471 8.73 18.05 15.99
CA PHE A 471 8.98 17.13 17.10
C PHE A 471 8.50 17.65 18.46
N LYS A 472 7.79 18.79 18.55
CA LYS A 472 7.44 19.42 19.83
C LYS A 472 6.61 18.51 20.76
N GLY A 473 5.77 17.63 20.18
CA GLY A 473 4.98 16.65 20.94
C GLY A 473 5.72 15.37 21.33
N PHE A 474 7.01 15.27 21.00
CA PHE A 474 7.84 14.08 21.23
C PHE A 474 9.16 14.43 21.92
N ASP A 475 9.91 15.41 21.40
CA ASP A 475 11.13 15.95 21.96
C ASP A 475 11.05 17.49 21.91
N GLU A 476 10.70 18.10 23.04
CA GLU A 476 10.47 19.55 23.14
C GLU A 476 11.71 20.39 22.79
N LYS A 477 12.90 19.81 22.90
CA LYS A 477 14.19 20.46 22.65
C LYS A 477 14.62 20.36 21.19
N PHE A 478 13.95 19.54 20.38
CA PHE A 478 14.38 19.26 19.01
C PHE A 478 14.41 20.53 18.15
N SER A 479 13.29 21.23 18.04
CA SER A 479 13.17 22.42 17.19
C SER A 479 14.10 23.57 17.58
N GLU A 480 14.50 23.64 18.85
CA GLU A 480 15.39 24.67 19.40
C GLU A 480 16.87 24.36 19.16
N ASN A 481 17.25 23.08 19.10
CA ASN A 481 18.65 22.65 19.07
C ASN A 481 19.08 21.99 17.76
N VAL A 482 18.15 21.66 16.86
CA VAL A 482 18.48 21.08 15.55
C VAL A 482 19.24 22.09 14.71
N ALA A 483 20.30 21.64 14.07
CA ALA A 483 21.19 22.47 13.28
C ALA A 483 21.54 21.81 11.94
N LYS A 484 21.94 22.65 10.98
CA LYS A 484 22.44 22.18 9.69
C LYS A 484 23.63 21.24 9.90
N GLY A 485 23.59 20.07 9.26
CA GLY A 485 24.62 19.04 9.38
C GLY A 485 24.33 17.98 10.42
N ASP A 486 23.25 18.12 11.21
CA ASP A 486 22.84 17.11 12.17
C ASP A 486 22.46 15.79 11.49
N ILE A 487 22.69 14.68 12.19
CA ILE A 487 22.31 13.33 11.78
C ILE A 487 21.32 12.80 12.80
N ILE A 488 20.28 12.10 12.35
CA ILE A 488 19.32 11.43 13.23
C ILE A 488 19.49 9.93 13.09
N ILE A 489 19.59 9.21 14.21
CA ILE A 489 19.59 7.74 14.26
C ILE A 489 18.29 7.29 14.93
N ALA A 490 17.48 6.48 14.26
CA ALA A 490 16.18 6.04 14.79
C ALA A 490 15.92 4.53 14.62
N GLY A 491 14.99 3.99 15.41
CA GLY A 491 14.64 2.57 15.41
C GLY A 491 13.82 2.10 14.21
N ASP A 492 12.94 1.13 14.44
CA ASP A 492 12.09 0.52 13.43
C ASP A 492 10.85 1.37 13.09
N ASN A 493 10.34 1.23 11.87
CA ASN A 493 9.11 1.83 11.37
C ASN A 493 9.05 3.37 11.48
N PHE A 494 10.17 4.06 11.26
CA PHE A 494 10.24 5.52 11.30
C PHE A 494 9.28 6.18 10.30
N GLY A 495 8.56 7.22 10.75
CA GLY A 495 7.63 7.99 9.93
C GLY A 495 6.32 7.27 9.63
N CYS A 496 5.92 6.29 10.46
CA CYS A 496 4.64 5.61 10.30
C CYS A 496 3.44 6.51 10.59
N GLY A 497 2.23 6.01 10.29
CA GLY A 497 0.99 6.75 10.49
C GLY A 497 0.54 7.55 9.27
N SER A 498 0.23 8.82 9.47
CA SER A 498 -0.38 9.69 8.46
C SER A 498 0.57 10.00 7.29
N SER A 499 0.06 10.13 6.07
CA SER A 499 0.86 10.43 4.87
C SER A 499 1.33 11.90 4.77
N ARG A 500 1.69 12.53 5.88
CA ARG A 500 2.01 13.95 5.95
C ARG A 500 3.47 14.20 5.57
N GLU A 501 3.68 15.25 4.79
CA GLU A 501 5.02 15.66 4.37
C GLU A 501 5.66 16.69 5.32
N HIS A 502 4.91 17.31 6.24
CA HIS A 502 5.42 18.35 7.15
C HIS A 502 6.70 17.94 7.89
N PRO A 503 6.82 16.73 8.49
CA PRO A 503 8.06 16.35 9.14
C PRO A 503 9.25 16.26 8.16
N ALA A 504 9.03 15.70 6.97
CA ALA A 504 10.06 15.62 5.94
C ALA A 504 10.53 17.01 5.48
N VAL A 505 9.58 17.94 5.26
CA VAL A 505 9.87 19.33 4.90
C VAL A 505 10.63 20.04 6.02
N GLY A 506 10.17 19.92 7.27
CA GLY A 506 10.81 20.54 8.42
C GLY A 506 12.24 20.05 8.64
N LEU A 507 12.47 18.73 8.60
CA LEU A 507 13.80 18.13 8.75
C LEU A 507 14.74 18.54 7.60
N ALA A 508 14.25 18.55 6.35
CA ALA A 508 15.03 19.03 5.21
C ALA A 508 15.38 20.52 5.34
N TYR A 509 14.43 21.35 5.79
CA TYR A 509 14.63 22.78 6.00
C TYR A 509 15.60 23.10 7.14
N ALA A 510 15.54 22.34 8.23
CA ALA A 510 16.51 22.41 9.33
C ALA A 510 17.95 22.05 8.88
N GLY A 511 18.09 21.42 7.72
CA GLY A 511 19.39 21.06 7.16
C GLY A 511 19.96 19.77 7.75
N VAL A 512 19.10 18.86 8.21
CA VAL A 512 19.50 17.51 8.65
C VAL A 512 20.22 16.82 7.49
N LYS A 513 21.47 16.39 7.73
CA LYS A 513 22.35 15.77 6.73
C LYS A 513 21.80 14.41 6.27
N ALA A 514 21.38 13.58 7.22
CA ALA A 514 20.78 12.27 6.95
C ALA A 514 19.99 11.78 8.17
N VAL A 515 19.01 10.93 7.92
CA VAL A 515 18.31 10.14 8.94
C VAL A 515 18.61 8.66 8.68
N ILE A 516 19.23 7.98 9.64
CA ILE A 516 19.64 6.57 9.56
C ILE A 516 18.68 5.75 10.43
N VAL A 517 18.03 4.74 9.84
CA VAL A 517 16.94 4.01 10.49
C VAL A 517 17.07 2.49 10.32
N LYS A 518 16.49 1.71 11.24
CA LYS A 518 16.39 0.25 11.09
C LYS A 518 15.41 -0.14 9.99
N SER A 519 14.26 0.53 9.98
CA SER A 519 13.24 0.42 8.94
C SER A 519 12.40 1.69 8.89
N VAL A 520 11.66 1.88 7.80
CA VAL A 520 10.97 3.13 7.50
C VAL A 520 9.63 2.88 6.82
N ASN A 521 8.63 3.66 7.21
CA ASN A 521 7.35 3.63 6.53
C ASN A 521 7.50 3.98 5.04
N ARG A 522 6.93 3.16 4.17
CA ARG A 522 7.06 3.33 2.72
C ARG A 522 6.64 4.67 2.16
N ILE A 523 5.60 5.29 2.73
CA ILE A 523 5.10 6.57 2.24
C ILE A 523 6.05 7.67 2.69
N PHE A 524 6.47 7.63 3.96
CA PHE A 524 7.38 8.60 4.52
C PHE A 524 8.75 8.58 3.83
N TYR A 525 9.30 7.40 3.54
CA TYR A 525 10.58 7.29 2.83
C TYR A 525 10.57 8.01 1.47
N ARG A 526 9.48 7.87 0.73
CA ARG A 526 9.32 8.54 -0.58
C ARG A 526 9.13 10.04 -0.39
N SER A 527 8.25 10.43 0.52
CA SER A 527 8.03 11.84 0.85
C SER A 527 9.34 12.54 1.25
N ALA A 528 10.15 11.92 2.11
CA ALA A 528 11.44 12.44 2.52
C ALA A 528 12.36 12.76 1.33
N ILE A 529 12.60 11.80 0.44
CA ILE A 529 13.43 12.03 -0.74
C ILE A 529 12.83 13.13 -1.62
N ASN A 530 11.51 13.13 -1.81
CA ASN A 530 10.83 14.13 -2.63
C ASN A 530 10.91 15.54 -2.06
N GLN A 531 11.05 15.69 -0.73
CA GLN A 531 11.24 16.96 -0.04
C GLN A 531 12.71 17.30 0.22
N GLY A 532 13.66 16.46 -0.23
CA GLY A 532 15.09 16.70 -0.08
C GLY A 532 15.68 16.26 1.26
N LEU A 533 14.96 15.41 2.02
CA LEU A 533 15.48 14.73 3.21
C LEU A 533 16.07 13.38 2.81
N LEU A 534 17.34 13.14 3.12
CA LEU A 534 17.99 11.85 2.89
C LEU A 534 17.71 10.87 4.03
N LEU A 535 17.06 9.75 3.71
CA LEU A 535 16.87 8.60 4.59
C LEU A 535 17.74 7.43 4.16
N ILE A 536 18.47 6.85 5.10
CA ILE A 536 19.29 5.66 4.92
C ILE A 536 18.73 4.55 5.80
N VAL A 537 18.33 3.44 5.17
CA VAL A 537 17.88 2.25 5.88
C VAL A 537 19.09 1.33 6.06
N ASN A 538 19.63 1.27 7.27
CA ASN A 538 20.73 0.39 7.63
C ASN A 538 20.61 -0.03 9.10
N ARG A 539 20.08 -1.24 9.32
CA ARG A 539 19.88 -1.80 10.67
C ARG A 539 21.18 -1.98 11.43
N GLU A 540 22.25 -2.43 10.77
CA GLU A 540 23.53 -2.69 11.42
C GLU A 540 24.15 -1.41 12.01
N VAL A 541 24.07 -0.28 11.31
CA VAL A 541 24.53 1.02 11.84
C VAL A 541 23.74 1.40 13.09
N VAL A 542 22.41 1.30 13.06
CA VAL A 542 21.58 1.66 14.23
C VAL A 542 21.84 0.73 15.41
N ASP A 543 21.94 -0.58 15.18
CA ASP A 543 22.17 -1.58 16.25
C ASP A 543 23.57 -1.45 16.89
N ASN A 544 24.54 -0.86 16.19
CA ASN A 544 25.91 -0.67 16.69
C ASN A 544 26.19 0.74 17.22
N TYR A 545 25.31 1.70 16.97
CA TYR A 545 25.48 3.06 17.45
C TYR A 545 25.32 3.13 18.98
N LYS A 546 26.25 3.83 19.63
CA LYS A 546 26.17 4.19 21.04
C LYS A 546 26.08 5.71 21.19
N PRO A 547 25.32 6.22 22.18
CA PRO A 547 25.24 7.65 22.43
C PRO A 547 26.64 8.28 22.56
N GLY A 548 26.95 9.25 21.70
CA GLY A 548 28.23 9.95 21.70
C GLY A 548 29.24 9.47 20.66
N ASP A 549 28.95 8.38 19.93
CA ASP A 549 29.77 7.98 18.79
C ASP A 549 29.77 9.08 17.70
N ASN A 550 30.95 9.32 17.12
CA ASN A 550 31.06 10.18 15.95
C ASN A 550 30.53 9.46 14.71
N VAL A 551 29.66 10.12 13.94
CA VAL A 551 29.04 9.56 12.74
C VAL A 551 29.51 10.34 11.52
N ASP A 552 30.34 9.71 10.70
CA ASP A 552 30.73 10.26 9.39
C ASP A 552 30.08 9.47 8.26
N ILE A 553 29.73 10.17 7.19
CA ILE A 553 29.02 9.59 6.05
C ILE A 553 29.65 10.10 4.75
N ASP A 554 30.18 9.16 3.97
CA ASP A 554 30.62 9.34 2.59
C ASP A 554 29.58 8.72 1.64
N PHE A 555 28.68 9.57 1.14
CA PHE A 555 27.62 9.16 0.23
C PHE A 555 28.13 8.63 -1.12
N LYS A 556 29.29 9.14 -1.57
CA LYS A 556 29.84 8.85 -2.88
C LYS A 556 30.48 7.45 -2.90
N ASN A 557 31.23 7.13 -1.86
CA ASN A 557 31.86 5.82 -1.72
C ASN A 557 30.96 4.80 -1.00
N GLY A 558 29.83 5.25 -0.45
CA GLY A 558 28.86 4.38 0.22
C GLY A 558 29.38 3.87 1.56
N LEU A 559 29.89 4.76 2.41
CA LEU A 559 30.52 4.41 3.68
C LEU A 559 29.93 5.22 4.83
N ILE A 560 29.59 4.54 5.92
CA ILE A 560 29.24 5.14 7.21
C ILE A 560 30.28 4.69 8.23
N LYS A 561 30.83 5.65 8.99
CA LYS A 561 31.76 5.37 10.09
C LYS A 561 31.13 5.71 11.43
N LEU A 562 31.16 4.76 12.35
CA LEU A 562 30.88 4.97 13.77
C LEU A 562 32.21 4.89 14.52
N ASN A 563 32.79 6.04 14.84
CA ASN A 563 34.19 6.15 15.27
C ASN A 563 35.14 5.44 14.26
N GLU A 564 35.76 4.33 14.66
CA GLU A 564 36.66 3.53 13.82
C GLU A 564 35.93 2.40 13.05
N LYS A 565 34.67 2.09 13.39
CA LYS A 565 33.93 1.00 12.77
C LYS A 565 33.28 1.44 11.47
N GLU A 566 33.55 0.70 10.40
CA GLU A 566 33.07 0.98 9.05
C GLU A 566 31.88 0.11 8.66
N PHE A 567 30.88 0.71 8.01
CA PHE A 567 29.69 0.07 7.48
C PHE A 567 29.49 0.48 6.02
N ASN A 568 29.41 -0.51 5.14
CA ASN A 568 29.16 -0.26 3.73
C ASN A 568 27.66 -0.06 3.49
N ILE A 569 27.33 0.93 2.66
CA ILE A 569 26.01 1.13 2.06
C ILE A 569 26.18 1.18 0.55
N ALA A 570 25.10 0.93 -0.19
CA ALA A 570 25.13 1.14 -1.62
C ALA A 570 25.42 2.62 -1.93
N PRO A 571 26.39 2.94 -2.81
CA PRO A 571 26.65 4.30 -3.24
C PRO A 571 25.39 4.98 -3.76
N LEU A 572 25.18 6.24 -3.37
CA LEU A 572 23.99 6.98 -3.79
C LEU A 572 24.17 7.47 -5.24
N PRO A 573 23.18 7.25 -6.13
CA PRO A 573 23.25 7.76 -7.49
C PRO A 573 23.38 9.28 -7.53
N GLU A 574 24.16 9.80 -8.47
CA GLU A 574 24.33 11.25 -8.66
C GLU A 574 22.98 11.97 -8.82
N LYS A 575 22.06 11.41 -9.62
CA LYS A 575 20.70 11.94 -9.79
C LYS A 575 19.94 12.06 -8.45
N LEU A 576 20.11 11.11 -7.54
CA LEU A 576 19.49 11.19 -6.21
C LEU A 576 20.14 12.30 -5.38
N MET A 577 21.47 12.41 -5.40
CA MET A 577 22.18 13.49 -4.71
C MET A 577 21.74 14.87 -5.20
N GLN A 578 21.55 15.03 -6.52
CA GLN A 578 21.01 16.26 -7.08
C GLN A 578 19.59 16.58 -6.58
N ILE A 579 18.72 15.58 -6.39
CA ILE A 579 17.40 15.77 -5.77
C ILE A 579 17.56 16.36 -4.37
N ILE A 580 18.46 15.79 -3.55
CA ILE A 580 18.71 16.26 -2.18
C ILE A 580 19.32 17.67 -2.18
N GLU A 581 20.35 17.93 -3.00
CA GLU A 581 21.04 19.22 -3.10
C GLU A 581 20.12 20.35 -3.56
N LYS A 582 19.18 20.05 -4.47
CA LYS A 582 18.16 20.99 -4.94
C LYS A 582 16.97 21.09 -3.98
N LYS A 583 17.02 20.45 -2.81
CA LYS A 583 15.96 20.46 -1.79
C LYS A 583 14.63 19.91 -2.33
N GLY A 584 14.69 18.75 -2.96
CA GLY A 584 13.51 17.98 -3.37
C GLY A 584 13.31 17.83 -4.88
N LEU A 585 12.45 16.87 -5.23
CA LEU A 585 12.23 16.40 -6.60
C LEU A 585 11.71 17.51 -7.51
N VAL A 586 10.74 18.29 -7.03
CA VAL A 586 10.15 19.42 -7.80
C VAL A 586 11.22 20.44 -8.18
N ASN A 587 12.08 20.81 -7.23
CA ASN A 587 13.10 21.82 -7.44
C ASN A 587 14.22 21.31 -8.35
N TRP A 588 14.61 20.05 -8.23
CA TRP A 588 15.54 19.44 -9.16
C TRP A 588 15.01 19.49 -10.59
N ILE A 589 13.79 19.02 -10.82
CA ILE A 589 13.18 18.98 -12.16
C ILE A 589 13.02 20.37 -12.79
N LYS A 590 12.62 21.38 -12.00
CA LYS A 590 12.50 22.77 -12.48
C LYS A 590 13.81 23.37 -12.97
N ASN A 591 14.93 22.94 -12.36
CA ASN A 591 16.26 23.52 -12.59
C ASN A 591 17.11 22.68 -13.56
N GLU A 592 16.56 21.62 -14.18
CA GLU A 592 17.22 20.80 -15.20
C GLU A 592 17.17 21.43 -16.62
N ASN A 593 16.87 22.73 -16.75
CA ASN A 593 16.90 23.44 -18.04
C ASN A 593 18.32 23.77 -18.50
#